data_AF-A0A1F7ASH4-F1
#
_entry.id   AF-A0A1F7ASH4-F1
#
_cell.length_a   1.000
_cell.length_b   1.000
_cell.length_c   1.000
_cell.angle_alpha   90.00
_cell.angle_beta   90.00
_cell.angle_gamma   90.00
#
_symmetry.space_group_name_H-M   'P 1'
#
loop_
_entity.id
_entity.type
_entity.pdbx_description
1 polymer ?
#
loop_
_entity_poly.entity_id
_entity_poly.type
_entity_poly.pdbx_seq_one_letter_code
_entity_poly.pdbx_strand_id
1 'polypeptide(L)'
;MAIESGKITPEQERGITKAGHFWSFVQERYLPGKGNDIGNCSSKESAYVWALEEECMNIPEDLRFEQIAHAIPEEHRDRIGNVWKTVMRYRREWVDTGNTLKDCWENAPAECDPESEEILQWVSFKFRPELQKAVKGIIGYPDVTTESQNEHARSLAQWKTQEKSLRRFFYHADKNYLAAQRVYFDLLIEHTDDGKSVLPPDHEKRQAIALRIRKLRFVDSLHQGLSTAKAYHYKQKNSRLRDTKKEPYYVHPERVALAMAYDILPYVLEEETVNYTPENIGLIPPVHDCPEDTNASVESTIGFIEGHVDTYDSQLNFGSGFVTELDRKKGDKEGSGRIKRQTLNIVTTNMRRRIRRVLLALTNGTEKDMSMGLKKKVVERNLAGRARSFAIIGIQGEEAEKAFCVKNDLAWEAISEEPQSEIFRQMPPHSLKMDSFLVRMDAINSDDEENRQVALQIKLEDRADNMKDLHAKKIVSRLKTLRETVTRLIPAGLAEKDKMFNALPRLIDATLERYRAFSAECPDKIEDCDHTYITKLESWQLEVTRLELKDSVKAVVERWESAKAA
;
A
#
# COMPACT_ATOMS: atom_id res chain seq x y z
N MET A 1 14.42 -26.92 -12.57
CA MET A 1 13.71 -27.35 -13.79
C MET A 1 12.95 -26.16 -14.32
N ALA A 2 13.19 -25.76 -15.57
CA ALA A 2 12.39 -24.74 -16.23
C ALA A 2 11.00 -25.33 -16.48
N ILE A 3 9.98 -24.76 -15.84
CA ILE A 3 8.59 -25.13 -16.09
C ILE A 3 8.29 -24.64 -17.50
N GLU A 4 8.03 -25.55 -18.44
CA GLU A 4 7.51 -25.20 -19.76
C GLU A 4 6.30 -24.28 -19.57
N SER A 5 6.32 -23.16 -20.29
CA SER A 5 5.26 -22.16 -20.29
C SER A 5 4.01 -22.70 -20.97
N GLY A 6 3.35 -23.69 -20.36
CA GLY A 6 1.97 -24.01 -20.66
C GLY A 6 1.13 -22.76 -20.40
N LYS A 7 0.28 -22.38 -21.35
CA LYS A 7 -0.71 -21.32 -21.13
C LYS A 7 -1.59 -21.71 -19.96
N ILE A 8 -1.60 -20.90 -18.91
CA ILE A 8 -2.46 -21.09 -17.73
C ILE A 8 -3.92 -20.98 -18.21
N THR A 9 -4.77 -21.94 -17.84
CA THR A 9 -6.20 -21.89 -18.14
C THR A 9 -6.91 -20.84 -17.27
N PRO A 10 -8.07 -20.30 -17.68
CA PRO A 10 -8.85 -19.39 -16.83
C PRO A 10 -9.21 -19.97 -15.45
N GLU A 11 -9.41 -21.29 -15.35
CA GLU A 11 -9.65 -22.03 -14.12
C GLU A 11 -8.45 -21.99 -13.19
N GLN A 12 -7.26 -22.31 -13.71
CA GLN A 12 -6.00 -22.25 -12.98
C GLN A 12 -5.65 -20.82 -12.57
N GLU A 13 -5.91 -19.83 -13.43
CA GLU A 13 -5.74 -18.40 -13.12
C GLU A 13 -6.60 -18.00 -11.90
N ARG A 14 -7.87 -18.42 -11.87
CA ARG A 14 -8.76 -18.21 -10.73
C ARG A 14 -8.27 -18.91 -9.46
N GLY A 15 -7.78 -20.14 -9.56
CA GLY A 15 -7.22 -20.86 -8.42
C GLY A 15 -5.98 -20.18 -7.84
N ILE A 16 -5.02 -19.78 -8.70
CA ILE A 16 -3.83 -19.01 -8.30
C ILE A 16 -4.24 -17.70 -7.62
N THR A 17 -5.22 -17.00 -8.19
CA THR A 17 -5.73 -15.74 -7.63
C THR A 17 -6.30 -15.97 -6.22
N LYS A 18 -7.17 -16.97 -6.05
CA LYS A 18 -7.76 -17.30 -4.74
C LYS A 18 -6.69 -17.70 -3.72
N ALA A 19 -5.71 -18.53 -4.10
CA ALA A 19 -4.60 -18.93 -3.24
C ALA A 19 -3.80 -17.71 -2.79
N GLY A 20 -3.46 -16.80 -3.72
CA GLY A 20 -2.76 -15.57 -3.38
C GLY A 20 -3.56 -14.70 -2.41
N HIS A 21 -4.86 -14.49 -2.66
CA HIS A 21 -5.74 -13.73 -1.75
C HIS A 21 -5.75 -14.32 -0.33
N PHE A 22 -5.82 -15.65 -0.22
CA PHE A 22 -5.76 -16.34 1.07
C PHE A 22 -4.37 -16.20 1.72
N TRP A 23 -3.29 -16.40 0.95
CA TRP A 23 -1.91 -16.25 1.43
C TRP A 23 -1.67 -14.88 2.02
N SER A 24 -2.02 -13.84 1.27
CA SER A 24 -1.83 -12.45 1.68
C SER A 24 -2.69 -12.11 2.90
N PHE A 25 -3.93 -12.61 3.01
CA PHE A 25 -4.70 -12.45 4.26
C PHE A 25 -3.99 -13.03 5.48
N VAL A 26 -3.43 -14.24 5.36
CA VAL A 26 -2.75 -14.93 6.46
C VAL A 26 -1.42 -14.26 6.83
N GLN A 27 -0.73 -13.67 5.86
CA GLN A 27 0.59 -13.06 6.04
C GLN A 27 0.53 -11.60 6.50
N GLU A 28 -0.49 -10.87 6.07
CA GLU A 28 -0.65 -9.46 6.36
C GLU A 28 -1.38 -9.18 7.67
N ARG A 29 -2.06 -10.18 8.25
CA ARG A 29 -2.92 -9.98 9.43
C ARG A 29 -2.40 -10.72 10.64
N TYR A 30 -2.22 -9.99 11.72
CA TYR A 30 -2.10 -10.53 13.06
C TYR A 30 -3.42 -11.19 13.46
N LEU A 31 -3.40 -12.51 13.62
CA LEU A 31 -4.52 -13.27 14.16
C LEU A 31 -4.24 -13.60 15.63
N PRO A 32 -5.22 -13.42 16.53
CA PRO A 32 -5.04 -13.74 17.93
C PRO A 32 -4.85 -15.26 18.14
N GLY A 33 -3.94 -15.64 19.06
CA GLY A 33 -3.74 -17.03 19.50
C GLY A 33 -2.38 -17.65 19.15
N LYS A 34 -2.13 -18.88 19.60
CA LYS A 34 -0.92 -19.65 19.22
C LYS A 34 -1.03 -20.06 17.75
N GLY A 35 -0.14 -19.56 16.90
CA GLY A 35 -0.02 -20.02 15.51
C GLY A 35 0.41 -18.97 14.50
N ASN A 36 0.24 -17.67 14.73
CA ASN A 36 0.87 -16.67 13.87
C ASN A 36 2.19 -16.25 14.50
N ASP A 37 3.29 -16.73 13.92
CA ASP A 37 4.64 -16.35 14.31
C ASP A 37 5.27 -15.49 13.21
N ILE A 38 6.07 -14.51 13.61
CA ILE A 38 6.82 -13.63 12.73
C ILE A 38 7.67 -14.43 11.74
N GLY A 39 8.19 -15.61 12.12
CA GLY A 39 8.95 -16.51 11.23
C GLY A 39 8.21 -16.92 9.95
N ASN A 40 6.90 -16.71 9.88
CA ASN A 40 6.10 -17.00 8.69
C ASN A 40 6.12 -15.90 7.64
N CYS A 41 6.49 -14.68 8.00
CA CYS A 41 6.61 -13.55 7.08
C CYS A 41 7.56 -13.89 5.93
N SER A 42 7.19 -13.47 4.71
CA SER A 42 7.97 -13.78 3.50
C SER A 42 9.23 -12.94 3.32
N SER A 43 9.33 -11.82 4.03
CA SER A 43 10.49 -10.93 4.01
C SER A 43 10.58 -10.13 5.31
N LYS A 44 11.73 -9.47 5.53
CA LYS A 44 11.93 -8.53 6.64
C LYS A 44 10.94 -7.36 6.64
N GLU A 45 10.53 -6.89 5.47
CA GLU A 45 9.53 -5.82 5.31
C GLU A 45 8.16 -6.27 5.81
N SER A 46 7.73 -7.49 5.43
CA SER A 46 6.51 -8.11 5.94
C SER A 46 6.58 -8.35 7.45
N ALA A 47 7.73 -8.80 7.96
CA ALA A 47 7.96 -9.04 9.37
C ALA A 47 7.85 -7.75 10.21
N TYR A 48 8.35 -6.63 9.69
CA TYR A 48 8.22 -5.32 10.33
C TYR A 48 6.76 -4.87 10.44
N VAL A 49 6.01 -4.95 9.34
CA VAL A 49 4.57 -4.57 9.35
C VAL A 49 3.77 -5.49 10.27
N TRP A 50 4.05 -6.79 10.26
CA TRP A 50 3.42 -7.75 11.16
C TRP A 50 3.66 -7.43 12.64
N ALA A 51 4.91 -7.07 12.99
CA ALA A 51 5.24 -6.66 14.36
C ALA A 51 4.56 -5.35 14.77
N LEU A 52 4.42 -4.38 13.84
CA LEU A 52 3.65 -3.16 14.07
C LEU A 52 2.17 -3.45 14.32
N GLU A 53 1.57 -4.36 13.56
CA GLU A 53 0.18 -4.76 13.75
C GLU A 53 0.01 -5.49 15.09
N GLU A 54 0.88 -6.45 15.41
CA GLU A 54 0.93 -7.12 16.71
C GLU A 54 1.01 -6.11 17.86
N GLU A 55 1.91 -5.13 17.75
CA GLU A 55 2.03 -4.05 18.73
C GLU A 55 0.72 -3.27 18.84
N CYS A 56 0.11 -2.87 17.73
CA CYS A 56 -1.12 -2.08 17.67
C CYS A 56 -2.35 -2.82 18.20
N MET A 57 -2.43 -4.14 18.01
CA MET A 57 -3.54 -4.96 18.51
C MET A 57 -3.46 -5.23 20.02
N ASN A 58 -2.29 -5.05 20.63
CA ASN A 58 -2.05 -5.29 22.05
C ASN A 58 -1.92 -3.99 22.84
N ILE A 59 -2.95 -3.61 23.62
CA ILE A 59 -2.92 -2.42 24.47
C ILE A 59 -1.99 -2.64 25.68
N PRO A 60 -0.93 -1.81 25.84
CA PRO A 60 -0.03 -1.88 26.99
C PRO A 60 -0.79 -1.74 28.31
N GLU A 61 -0.39 -2.48 29.34
CA GLU A 61 -1.10 -2.52 30.61
C GLU A 61 -1.18 -1.15 31.28
N ASP A 62 -0.08 -0.40 31.24
CA ASP A 62 0.06 0.95 31.77
C ASP A 62 -0.76 2.00 31.01
N LEU A 63 -1.24 1.67 29.80
CA LEU A 63 -2.14 2.53 29.02
C LEU A 63 -3.60 2.08 29.08
N ARG A 64 -3.95 1.08 29.90
CA ARG A 64 -5.34 0.68 30.12
C ARG A 64 -6.06 1.73 30.97
N PHE A 65 -7.36 1.89 30.74
CA PHE A 65 -8.17 2.89 31.44
C PHE A 65 -8.08 2.74 32.96
N GLU A 66 -8.09 1.52 33.46
CA GLU A 66 -7.99 1.22 34.90
C GLU A 66 -6.70 1.78 35.52
N GLN A 67 -5.60 1.79 34.77
CA GLN A 67 -4.31 2.28 35.25
C GLN A 67 -4.21 3.81 35.16
N ILE A 68 -4.72 4.43 34.10
CA ILE A 68 -4.55 5.87 33.86
C ILE A 68 -5.71 6.74 34.36
N ALA A 69 -6.85 6.16 34.76
CA ALA A 69 -8.05 6.90 35.12
C ALA A 69 -7.83 7.95 36.23
N HIS A 70 -6.92 7.68 37.17
CA HIS A 70 -6.59 8.60 38.25
C HIS A 70 -5.98 9.93 37.76
N ALA A 71 -5.25 9.89 36.64
CA ALA A 71 -4.62 11.06 36.01
C ALA A 71 -5.58 11.86 35.10
N ILE A 72 -6.76 11.31 34.80
CA ILE A 72 -7.79 11.94 33.97
C ILE A 72 -8.69 12.82 34.86
N PRO A 73 -9.03 14.06 34.47
CA PRO A 73 -10.03 14.89 35.16
C PRO A 73 -11.39 14.21 35.28
N GLU A 74 -12.06 14.39 36.41
CA GLU A 74 -13.30 13.67 36.74
C GLU A 74 -14.40 13.88 35.69
N GLU A 75 -14.50 15.09 35.14
CA GLU A 75 -15.46 15.44 34.08
C GLU A 75 -15.29 14.64 32.78
N HIS A 76 -14.11 14.03 32.55
CA HIS A 76 -13.82 13.23 31.35
C HIS A 76 -13.78 11.73 31.61
N ARG A 77 -13.61 11.30 32.87
CA ARG A 77 -13.45 9.87 33.23
C ARG A 77 -14.60 9.01 32.72
N ASP A 78 -15.84 9.43 32.91
CA ASP A 78 -17.01 8.66 32.49
C ASP A 78 -17.09 8.48 30.97
N ARG A 79 -16.84 9.56 30.21
CA ARG A 79 -16.85 9.54 28.75
C ARG A 79 -15.79 8.58 28.22
N ILE A 80 -14.56 8.68 28.72
CA ILE A 80 -13.42 7.87 28.29
C ILE A 80 -13.59 6.42 28.75
N GLY A 81 -14.11 6.19 29.97
CA GLY A 81 -14.41 4.87 30.49
C GLY A 81 -15.49 4.14 29.67
N ASN A 82 -16.46 4.85 29.10
CA ASN A 82 -17.44 4.26 28.18
C ASN A 82 -16.81 3.88 26.82
N VAL A 83 -15.90 4.71 26.30
CA VAL A 83 -15.11 4.34 25.12
C VAL A 83 -14.24 3.12 25.40
N TRP A 84 -13.60 3.04 26.55
CA TRP A 84 -12.82 1.88 26.97
C TRP A 84 -13.65 0.58 27.02
N LYS A 85 -14.86 0.62 27.59
CA LYS A 85 -15.79 -0.53 27.55
C LYS A 85 -16.09 -0.99 26.12
N THR A 86 -16.18 -0.06 25.19
CA THR A 86 -16.39 -0.34 23.76
C THR A 86 -15.15 -0.98 23.14
N VAL A 87 -13.95 -0.47 23.44
CA VAL A 87 -12.67 -1.09 23.04
C VAL A 87 -12.61 -2.54 23.52
N MET A 88 -12.94 -2.81 24.78
CA MET A 88 -12.92 -4.16 25.34
C MET A 88 -14.03 -5.08 24.79
N ARG A 89 -15.17 -4.53 24.37
CA ARG A 89 -16.18 -5.28 23.61
C ARG A 89 -15.62 -5.71 22.25
N TYR A 90 -15.11 -4.78 21.45
CA TYR A 90 -14.59 -5.12 20.12
C TYR A 90 -13.32 -5.96 20.17
N ARG A 91 -12.49 -5.83 21.22
CA ARG A 91 -11.37 -6.74 21.45
C ARG A 91 -11.85 -8.18 21.61
N ARG A 92 -12.92 -8.42 22.37
CA ARG A 92 -13.50 -9.77 22.52
C ARG A 92 -14.06 -10.28 21.20
N GLU A 93 -14.83 -9.47 20.48
CA GLU A 93 -15.35 -9.84 19.15
C GLU A 93 -14.21 -10.19 18.17
N TRP A 94 -13.12 -9.43 18.17
CA TRP A 94 -11.95 -9.69 17.33
C TRP A 94 -11.24 -11.00 17.71
N VAL A 95 -11.05 -11.26 19.00
CA VAL A 95 -10.49 -12.55 19.49
C VAL A 95 -11.41 -13.72 19.12
N ASP A 96 -12.71 -13.60 19.38
CA ASP A 96 -13.68 -14.67 19.18
C ASP A 96 -13.83 -15.00 17.68
N THR A 97 -13.94 -13.99 16.82
CA THR A 97 -14.01 -14.18 15.36
C THR A 97 -12.70 -14.71 14.78
N GLY A 98 -11.54 -14.26 15.30
CA GLY A 98 -10.23 -14.77 14.89
C GLY A 98 -10.06 -16.26 15.22
N ASN A 99 -10.40 -16.66 16.45
CA ASN A 99 -10.38 -18.07 16.84
C ASN A 99 -11.37 -18.90 16.01
N THR A 100 -12.59 -18.42 15.81
CA THR A 100 -13.62 -19.13 15.02
C THR A 100 -13.19 -19.31 13.56
N LEU A 101 -12.54 -18.30 12.97
CA LEU A 101 -12.01 -18.38 11.60
C LEU A 101 -10.87 -19.41 11.52
N LYS A 102 -9.98 -19.43 12.51
CA LYS A 102 -8.92 -20.43 12.61
C LYS A 102 -9.47 -21.85 12.73
N ASP A 103 -10.44 -22.06 13.62
CA ASP A 103 -11.13 -23.34 13.78
C ASP A 103 -11.79 -23.77 12.46
N CYS A 104 -12.39 -22.82 11.73
CA CYS A 104 -12.95 -23.09 10.40
C CYS A 104 -11.90 -23.60 9.42
N TRP A 105 -10.70 -23.01 9.40
CA TRP A 105 -9.60 -23.46 8.54
C TRP A 105 -9.03 -24.82 8.93
N GLU A 106 -8.85 -25.09 10.22
CA GLU A 106 -8.40 -26.39 10.73
C GLU A 106 -9.38 -27.51 10.36
N ASN A 107 -10.69 -27.18 10.32
CA ASN A 107 -11.77 -28.08 9.96
C ASN A 107 -12.15 -28.04 8.47
N ALA A 108 -11.31 -27.48 7.59
CA ALA A 108 -11.54 -27.56 6.14
C ALA A 108 -11.75 -29.02 5.69
N PRO A 109 -12.60 -29.32 4.70
CA PRO A 109 -12.74 -30.69 4.19
C PRO A 109 -11.41 -31.26 3.67
N ALA A 110 -11.15 -32.56 3.90
CA ALA A 110 -9.84 -33.18 3.65
C ALA A 110 -9.57 -33.54 2.18
N GLU A 111 -10.61 -33.64 1.36
CA GLU A 111 -10.47 -34.08 -0.02
C GLU A 111 -9.94 -32.94 -0.89
N CYS A 112 -8.73 -33.14 -1.38
CA CYS A 112 -8.05 -32.23 -2.28
C CYS A 112 -8.19 -32.81 -3.69
N ASP A 113 -8.87 -32.12 -4.59
CA ASP A 113 -8.84 -32.51 -5.99
C ASP A 113 -7.41 -32.37 -6.55
N PRO A 114 -6.99 -33.24 -7.49
CA PRO A 114 -5.64 -33.20 -8.05
C PRO A 114 -5.25 -31.85 -8.67
N GLU A 115 -6.22 -31.09 -9.17
CA GLU A 115 -5.99 -29.77 -9.77
C GLU A 115 -5.61 -28.72 -8.72
N SER A 116 -6.21 -28.78 -7.53
CA SER A 116 -5.83 -27.94 -6.39
C SER A 116 -4.39 -28.18 -5.95
N GLU A 117 -3.95 -29.44 -5.94
CA GLU A 117 -2.56 -29.78 -5.66
C GLU A 117 -1.61 -29.21 -6.71
N GLU A 118 -1.95 -29.36 -7.98
CA GLU A 118 -1.18 -28.83 -9.10
C GLU A 118 -1.05 -27.30 -9.04
N ILE A 119 -2.15 -26.59 -8.76
CA ILE A 119 -2.16 -25.13 -8.61
C ILE A 119 -1.25 -24.70 -7.46
N LEU A 120 -1.22 -25.41 -6.33
CA LEU A 120 -0.34 -25.09 -5.21
C LEU A 120 1.14 -25.34 -5.51
N GLN A 121 1.46 -26.28 -6.39
CA GLN A 121 2.83 -26.46 -6.87
C GLN A 121 3.28 -25.33 -7.79
N TRP A 122 2.33 -24.56 -8.36
CA TRP A 122 2.61 -23.51 -9.30
C TRP A 122 2.74 -22.12 -8.68
N VAL A 123 2.04 -21.85 -7.57
CA VAL A 123 2.15 -20.58 -6.88
C VAL A 123 3.55 -20.41 -6.27
N SER A 124 4.06 -19.19 -6.28
CA SER A 124 5.36 -18.85 -5.66
C SER A 124 5.30 -18.76 -4.14
N PHE A 125 4.09 -18.72 -3.57
CA PHE A 125 3.86 -18.53 -2.14
C PHE A 125 3.89 -19.86 -1.40
N LYS A 126 4.47 -19.86 -0.20
CA LYS A 126 4.49 -21.03 0.68
C LYS A 126 3.40 -20.92 1.73
N PHE A 127 2.60 -21.98 1.87
CA PHE A 127 1.61 -22.14 2.93
C PHE A 127 2.14 -23.07 4.01
N ARG A 128 1.76 -22.79 5.25
CA ARG A 128 2.07 -23.65 6.38
C ARG A 128 1.32 -24.98 6.27
N PRO A 129 1.88 -26.11 6.74
CA PRO A 129 1.22 -27.41 6.67
C PRO A 129 -0.22 -27.39 7.19
N GLU A 130 -0.47 -26.70 8.30
CA GLU A 130 -1.80 -26.58 8.92
C GLU A 130 -2.82 -25.81 8.06
N LEU A 131 -2.36 -24.94 7.16
CA LEU A 131 -3.22 -24.17 6.25
C LEU A 131 -3.37 -24.80 4.87
N GLN A 132 -2.58 -25.85 4.56
CA GLN A 132 -2.63 -26.49 3.24
C GLN A 132 -4.03 -27.02 2.92
N LYS A 133 -4.71 -27.59 3.92
CA LYS A 133 -6.08 -28.09 3.76
C LYS A 133 -7.07 -26.96 3.41
N ALA A 134 -6.98 -25.85 4.12
CA ALA A 134 -7.85 -24.69 3.89
C ALA A 134 -7.60 -24.05 2.52
N VAL A 135 -6.33 -23.85 2.12
CA VAL A 135 -6.04 -23.28 0.80
C VAL A 135 -6.48 -24.20 -0.33
N LYS A 136 -6.28 -25.52 -0.21
CA LYS A 136 -6.80 -26.52 -1.17
C LYS A 136 -8.32 -26.45 -1.25
N GLY A 137 -9.00 -26.36 -0.10
CA GLY A 137 -10.44 -26.16 -0.04
C GLY A 137 -10.90 -24.87 -0.74
N ILE A 138 -10.16 -23.76 -0.60
CA ILE A 138 -10.49 -22.47 -1.23
C ILE A 138 -10.33 -22.50 -2.75
N ILE A 139 -9.26 -23.11 -3.26
CA ILE A 139 -8.97 -23.17 -4.70
C ILE A 139 -9.79 -24.23 -5.44
N GLY A 140 -10.17 -25.33 -4.78
CA GLY A 140 -10.89 -26.44 -5.40
C GLY A 140 -12.19 -26.06 -6.08
N TYR A 141 -12.73 -26.99 -6.87
CA TYR A 141 -13.82 -26.81 -7.86
C TYR A 141 -15.02 -25.93 -7.42
N PRO A 142 -15.73 -25.31 -8.39
CA PRO A 142 -16.60 -24.15 -8.19
C PRO A 142 -17.92 -24.45 -7.45
N ASP A 143 -18.53 -23.34 -7.05
CA ASP A 143 -19.87 -23.23 -6.49
C ASP A 143 -20.88 -24.05 -7.31
N VAL A 144 -21.65 -24.88 -6.61
CA VAL A 144 -22.64 -25.81 -7.16
C VAL A 144 -23.57 -25.09 -8.15
N THR A 145 -23.36 -25.27 -9.45
CA THR A 145 -24.48 -25.15 -10.40
C THR A 145 -25.28 -26.43 -10.27
N THR A 146 -26.46 -26.30 -9.66
CA THR A 146 -27.61 -27.22 -9.70
C THR A 146 -27.26 -28.64 -10.16
N GLU A 147 -27.20 -29.59 -9.20
CA GLU A 147 -27.12 -31.06 -9.37
C GLU A 147 -25.75 -31.76 -9.22
N SER A 148 -24.89 -31.37 -8.28
CA SER A 148 -23.86 -32.32 -7.80
C SER A 148 -24.48 -33.32 -6.80
N GLN A 149 -24.43 -34.61 -7.16
CA GLN A 149 -25.04 -35.72 -6.41
C GLN A 149 -24.21 -36.23 -5.21
N ASN A 150 -22.99 -35.72 -5.00
CA ASN A 150 -22.08 -36.16 -3.93
C ASN A 150 -22.16 -35.23 -2.69
N GLU A 151 -22.35 -35.81 -1.51
CA GLU A 151 -22.34 -35.16 -0.18
C GLU A 151 -21.10 -34.29 0.07
N HIS A 152 -19.94 -34.68 -0.47
CA HIS A 152 -18.65 -34.02 -0.27
C HIS A 152 -18.58 -32.66 -0.98
N ALA A 153 -19.10 -32.57 -2.22
CA ALA A 153 -19.17 -31.30 -2.94
C ALA A 153 -20.08 -30.29 -2.23
N ARG A 154 -21.15 -30.78 -1.57
CA ARG A 154 -22.04 -29.95 -0.75
C ARG A 154 -21.35 -29.48 0.53
N SER A 155 -20.61 -30.36 1.21
CA SER A 155 -19.82 -30.02 2.39
C SER A 155 -18.77 -28.95 2.09
N LEU A 156 -18.03 -29.07 0.97
CA LEU A 156 -17.07 -28.06 0.55
C LEU A 156 -17.71 -26.71 0.21
N ALA A 157 -18.84 -26.72 -0.50
CA ALA A 157 -19.57 -25.49 -0.82
C ALA A 157 -20.14 -24.79 0.44
N GLN A 158 -20.65 -25.57 1.40
CA GLN A 158 -21.10 -25.06 2.69
C GLN A 158 -19.94 -24.46 3.49
N TRP A 159 -18.83 -25.19 3.57
CA TRP A 159 -17.61 -24.72 4.25
C TRP A 159 -17.08 -23.44 3.62
N LYS A 160 -16.99 -23.34 2.28
CA LYS A 160 -16.57 -22.11 1.58
C LYS A 160 -17.46 -20.91 1.92
N THR A 161 -18.77 -21.13 1.98
CA THR A 161 -19.74 -20.09 2.36
C THR A 161 -19.53 -19.63 3.81
N GLN A 162 -19.28 -20.58 4.71
CA GLN A 162 -18.98 -20.31 6.12
C GLN A 162 -17.64 -19.56 6.27
N GLU A 163 -16.56 -20.07 5.69
CA GLU A 163 -15.22 -19.46 5.73
C GLU A 163 -15.26 -18.03 5.20
N LYS A 164 -15.92 -17.82 4.05
CA LYS A 164 -16.11 -16.49 3.46
C LYS A 164 -16.82 -15.55 4.43
N SER A 165 -17.88 -16.02 5.09
CA SER A 165 -18.64 -15.22 6.07
C SER A 165 -17.82 -14.90 7.32
N LEU A 166 -17.10 -15.88 7.86
CA LEU A 166 -16.22 -15.72 9.02
C LEU A 166 -15.07 -14.76 8.75
N ARG A 167 -14.45 -14.84 7.57
CA ARG A 167 -13.41 -13.90 7.15
C ARG A 167 -13.93 -12.47 7.12
N ARG A 168 -15.16 -12.25 6.63
CA ARG A 168 -15.82 -10.93 6.67
C ARG A 168 -16.07 -10.46 8.09
N PHE A 169 -16.61 -11.33 8.96
CA PHE A 169 -16.83 -10.99 10.38
C PHE A 169 -15.53 -10.60 11.08
N PHE A 170 -14.44 -11.35 10.83
CA PHE A 170 -13.13 -11.01 11.38
C PHE A 170 -12.66 -9.63 10.89
N TYR A 171 -12.72 -9.33 9.60
CA TYR A 171 -12.36 -8.01 9.07
C TYR A 171 -13.16 -6.87 9.71
N HIS A 172 -14.47 -7.08 9.94
CA HIS A 172 -15.30 -6.10 10.62
C HIS A 172 -14.89 -5.91 12.08
N ALA A 173 -14.63 -7.01 12.81
CA ALA A 173 -14.20 -6.96 14.20
C ALA A 173 -12.83 -6.29 14.36
N ASP A 174 -11.88 -6.63 13.49
CA ASP A 174 -10.54 -6.05 13.39
C ASP A 174 -10.60 -4.53 13.22
N LYS A 175 -11.37 -4.08 12.23
CA LYS A 175 -11.57 -2.67 11.96
C LYS A 175 -12.22 -1.93 13.12
N ASN A 176 -13.28 -2.50 13.69
CA ASN A 176 -13.98 -1.90 14.82
C ASN A 176 -13.04 -1.75 16.03
N TYR A 177 -12.19 -2.75 16.24
CA TYR A 177 -11.21 -2.73 17.31
C TYR A 177 -10.12 -1.68 17.08
N LEU A 178 -9.52 -1.62 15.88
CA LEU A 178 -8.53 -0.59 15.52
C LEU A 178 -9.11 0.83 15.66
N ALA A 179 -10.31 1.06 15.11
CA ALA A 179 -10.97 2.36 15.19
C ALA A 179 -11.28 2.75 16.64
N ALA A 180 -11.74 1.80 17.45
CA ALA A 180 -12.02 2.03 18.87
C ALA A 180 -10.77 2.37 19.67
N GLN A 181 -9.67 1.64 19.44
CA GLN A 181 -8.39 1.92 20.06
C GLN A 181 -7.90 3.32 19.68
N ARG A 182 -7.96 3.69 18.40
CA ARG A 182 -7.57 5.03 17.93
C ARG A 182 -8.38 6.12 18.65
N VAL A 183 -9.70 6.00 18.70
CA VAL A 183 -10.55 6.97 19.42
C VAL A 183 -10.15 7.03 20.89
N TYR A 184 -9.98 5.88 21.54
CA TYR A 184 -9.55 5.83 22.94
C TYR A 184 -8.26 6.62 23.17
N PHE A 185 -7.22 6.35 22.39
CA PHE A 185 -5.94 7.04 22.53
C PHE A 185 -6.00 8.53 22.15
N ASP A 186 -6.72 8.89 21.08
CA ASP A 186 -6.95 10.28 20.68
C ASP A 186 -7.62 11.07 21.83
N LEU A 187 -8.57 10.46 22.54
CA LEU A 187 -9.25 11.08 23.68
C LEU A 187 -8.31 11.30 24.88
N LEU A 188 -7.30 10.45 25.07
CA LEU A 188 -6.35 10.61 26.18
C LEU A 188 -5.44 11.83 25.99
N ILE A 189 -5.12 12.18 24.75
CA ILE A 189 -4.26 13.34 24.44
C ILE A 189 -5.04 14.56 23.96
N GLU A 190 -6.37 14.50 23.94
CA GLU A 190 -7.27 15.57 23.53
C GLU A 190 -7.06 16.87 24.31
N HIS A 191 -7.16 18.00 23.60
CA HIS A 191 -7.41 19.32 24.16
C HIS A 191 -8.92 19.60 24.15
N THR A 192 -9.43 20.03 25.29
CA THR A 192 -10.83 20.41 25.51
C THR A 192 -11.08 21.84 25.04
N ASP A 193 -12.36 22.19 24.85
CA ASP A 193 -12.74 23.51 24.32
C ASP A 193 -12.37 24.68 25.25
N ASP A 194 -12.14 24.40 26.54
CA ASP A 194 -11.62 25.35 27.53
C ASP A 194 -10.07 25.42 27.56
N GLY A 195 -9.40 24.77 26.61
CA GLY A 195 -7.94 24.79 26.47
C GLY A 195 -7.20 23.85 27.43
N LYS A 196 -7.91 23.07 28.25
CA LYS A 196 -7.29 22.06 29.12
C LYS A 196 -6.97 20.80 28.32
N SER A 197 -6.08 19.97 28.87
CA SER A 197 -5.73 18.69 28.26
C SER A 197 -6.29 17.56 29.11
N VAL A 198 -6.79 16.49 28.47
CA VAL A 198 -7.32 15.31 29.18
C VAL A 198 -6.23 14.66 30.04
N LEU A 199 -5.12 14.26 29.44
CA LEU A 199 -3.88 14.03 30.19
C LEU A 199 -3.08 15.33 30.25
N PRO A 200 -2.48 15.69 31.40
CA PRO A 200 -1.62 16.87 31.51
C PRO A 200 -0.50 16.86 30.44
N PRO A 201 -0.14 18.01 29.82
CA PRO A 201 0.86 18.06 28.74
C PRO A 201 2.23 17.43 29.09
N ASP A 202 2.61 17.47 30.36
CA ASP A 202 3.84 16.93 30.94
C ASP A 202 3.71 15.47 31.43
N HIS A 203 2.55 14.83 31.25
CA HIS A 203 2.33 13.46 31.65
C HIS A 203 3.24 12.50 30.84
N GLU A 204 4.03 11.68 31.56
CA GLU A 204 5.09 10.83 30.99
C GLU A 204 4.63 9.90 29.84
N LYS A 205 3.35 9.51 29.84
CA LYS A 205 2.77 8.63 28.81
C LYS A 205 2.32 9.35 27.53
N ARG A 206 2.22 10.68 27.49
CA ARG A 206 1.64 11.39 26.33
C ARG A 206 2.40 11.13 25.04
N GLN A 207 3.74 11.12 25.09
CA GLN A 207 4.55 10.86 23.89
C GLN A 207 4.35 9.44 23.37
N ALA A 208 4.32 8.45 24.26
CA ALA A 208 4.07 7.06 23.89
C ALA A 208 2.67 6.88 23.28
N ILE A 209 1.66 7.57 23.82
CA ILE A 209 0.30 7.57 23.27
C ILE A 209 0.27 8.22 21.88
N ALA A 210 0.93 9.37 21.70
CA ALA A 210 1.02 10.05 20.41
C ALA A 210 1.69 9.17 19.33
N LEU A 211 2.82 8.53 19.66
CA LEU A 211 3.49 7.58 18.77
C LEU A 211 2.56 6.41 18.42
N ARG A 212 1.83 5.88 19.40
CA ARG A 212 0.89 4.77 19.18
C ARG A 212 -0.28 5.15 18.28
N ILE A 213 -0.81 6.36 18.41
CA ILE A 213 -1.83 6.88 17.49
C ILE A 213 -1.30 6.91 16.05
N ARG A 214 -0.05 7.36 15.84
CA ARG A 214 0.58 7.37 14.52
C ARG A 214 0.71 5.96 13.93
N LYS A 215 1.12 4.98 14.73
CA LYS A 215 1.18 3.56 14.34
C LYS A 215 -0.20 3.00 13.99
N LEU A 216 -1.20 3.23 14.83
CA LEU A 216 -2.59 2.80 14.59
C LEU A 216 -3.17 3.38 13.30
N ARG A 217 -2.90 4.67 13.03
CA ARG A 217 -3.32 5.34 11.80
C ARG A 217 -2.68 4.73 10.57
N PHE A 218 -1.40 4.40 10.63
CA PHE A 218 -0.70 3.69 9.55
C PHE A 218 -1.29 2.30 9.31
N VAL A 219 -1.47 1.49 10.36
CA VAL A 219 -2.00 0.11 10.23
C VAL A 219 -3.41 0.13 9.62
N ASP A 220 -4.29 0.99 10.13
CA ASP A 220 -5.66 1.10 9.63
C ASP A 220 -5.68 1.61 8.17
N SER A 221 -4.82 2.58 7.81
CA SER A 221 -4.74 3.06 6.42
C SER A 221 -4.15 2.03 5.47
N LEU A 222 -3.16 1.23 5.92
CA LEU A 222 -2.59 0.12 5.16
C LEU A 222 -3.63 -0.96 4.87
N HIS A 223 -4.41 -1.34 5.88
CA HIS A 223 -5.51 -2.29 5.72
C HIS A 223 -6.54 -1.82 4.69
N GLN A 224 -6.87 -0.53 4.70
CA GLN A 224 -7.80 0.07 3.74
C GLN A 224 -7.22 0.11 2.32
N GLY A 225 -5.95 0.49 2.18
CA GLY A 225 -5.24 0.49 0.91
C GLY A 225 -5.16 -0.90 0.28
N LEU A 226 -4.68 -1.90 1.05
CA LEU A 226 -4.54 -3.28 0.58
C LEU A 226 -5.89 -3.91 0.22
N SER A 227 -6.93 -3.64 1.02
CA SER A 227 -8.29 -4.08 0.71
C SER A 227 -8.78 -3.52 -0.63
N THR A 228 -8.56 -2.23 -0.86
CA THR A 228 -8.93 -1.54 -2.11
C THR A 228 -8.17 -2.13 -3.30
N ALA A 229 -6.86 -2.31 -3.16
CA ALA A 229 -5.99 -2.88 -4.19
C ALA A 229 -6.46 -4.28 -4.61
N LYS A 230 -6.70 -5.16 -3.64
CA LYS A 230 -7.21 -6.51 -3.87
C LYS A 230 -8.54 -6.48 -4.61
N ALA A 231 -9.46 -5.60 -4.22
CA ALA A 231 -10.78 -5.51 -4.84
C ALA A 231 -10.71 -5.10 -6.32
N TYR A 232 -9.85 -4.15 -6.67
CA TYR A 232 -9.67 -3.69 -8.05
C TYR A 232 -8.92 -4.70 -8.91
N HIS A 233 -7.77 -5.19 -8.44
CA HIS A 233 -6.94 -6.13 -9.20
C HIS A 233 -7.60 -7.51 -9.35
N TYR A 234 -8.44 -7.95 -8.40
CA TYR A 234 -9.27 -9.15 -8.56
C TYR A 234 -10.22 -9.05 -9.77
N LYS A 235 -10.74 -7.85 -10.06
CA LYS A 235 -11.66 -7.59 -11.17
C LYS A 235 -10.94 -7.20 -12.48
N GLN A 236 -9.61 -7.11 -12.47
CA GLN A 236 -8.82 -6.75 -13.64
C GLN A 236 -9.11 -7.74 -14.77
N LYS A 237 -9.35 -7.26 -16.00
CA LYS A 237 -9.77 -8.14 -17.10
C LYS A 237 -8.60 -8.86 -17.78
N ASN A 238 -7.43 -8.20 -17.80
CA ASN A 238 -6.20 -8.68 -18.43
C ASN A 238 -5.08 -8.68 -17.38
N SER A 239 -4.20 -9.67 -17.39
CA SER A 239 -3.04 -9.73 -16.46
C SER A 239 -3.43 -9.75 -14.98
N ARG A 240 -4.44 -10.55 -14.59
CA ARG A 240 -4.75 -10.77 -13.16
C ARG A 240 -3.59 -11.41 -12.41
N LEU A 241 -2.76 -12.14 -13.15
CA LEU A 241 -1.49 -12.65 -12.66
C LEU A 241 -0.33 -11.85 -13.25
N ARG A 242 0.76 -11.76 -12.50
CA ARG A 242 2.03 -11.25 -13.02
C ARG A 242 2.56 -12.23 -14.07
N ASP A 243 3.02 -11.71 -15.21
CA ASP A 243 3.52 -12.55 -16.30
C ASP A 243 4.77 -13.36 -15.90
N THR A 244 5.53 -12.85 -14.93
CA THR A 244 6.84 -13.35 -14.52
C THR A 244 6.79 -14.32 -13.34
N LYS A 245 5.72 -14.25 -12.55
CA LYS A 245 5.51 -15.03 -11.33
C LYS A 245 4.04 -15.36 -11.28
N LYS A 246 3.68 -16.62 -11.09
CA LYS A 246 2.29 -17.09 -10.95
C LYS A 246 1.67 -16.56 -9.64
N GLU A 247 1.47 -15.26 -9.58
CA GLU A 247 1.12 -14.43 -8.44
C GLU A 247 0.02 -13.46 -8.86
N PRO A 248 -1.00 -13.21 -8.03
CA PRO A 248 -1.97 -12.17 -8.31
C PRO A 248 -1.29 -10.79 -8.44
N TYR A 249 -1.83 -9.95 -9.32
CA TYR A 249 -1.23 -8.65 -9.62
C TYR A 249 -1.08 -7.76 -8.38
N TYR A 250 -2.06 -7.75 -7.47
CA TYR A 250 -2.05 -6.90 -6.27
C TYR A 250 -0.87 -7.18 -5.31
N VAL A 251 -0.19 -8.33 -5.44
CA VAL A 251 0.98 -8.65 -4.61
C VAL A 251 2.15 -7.70 -4.91
N HIS A 252 2.21 -7.15 -6.12
CA HIS A 252 3.19 -6.11 -6.45
C HIS A 252 2.97 -4.82 -5.64
N PRO A 253 1.82 -4.14 -5.70
CA PRO A 253 1.59 -2.95 -4.88
C PRO A 253 1.61 -3.24 -3.37
N GLU A 254 1.26 -4.46 -2.93
CA GLU A 254 1.49 -4.90 -1.55
C GLU A 254 2.98 -4.85 -1.17
N ARG A 255 3.87 -5.46 -1.98
CA ARG A 255 5.32 -5.43 -1.74
C ARG A 255 5.89 -4.01 -1.72
N VAL A 256 5.41 -3.15 -2.62
CA VAL A 256 5.78 -1.72 -2.63
C VAL A 256 5.36 -1.04 -1.34
N ALA A 257 4.15 -1.30 -0.83
CA ALA A 257 3.68 -0.75 0.45
C ALA A 257 4.49 -1.26 1.64
N LEU A 258 4.85 -2.55 1.67
CA LEU A 258 5.69 -3.12 2.72
C LEU A 258 7.11 -2.55 2.69
N ALA A 259 7.68 -2.33 1.51
CA ALA A 259 8.99 -1.70 1.36
C ALA A 259 8.97 -0.23 1.80
N MET A 260 7.96 0.54 1.37
CA MET A 260 7.71 1.90 1.86
C MET A 260 7.60 1.94 3.39
N ALA A 261 6.85 1.00 3.99
CA ALA A 261 6.73 0.90 5.44
C ALA A 261 8.09 0.65 6.10
N TYR A 262 8.89 -0.29 5.58
CA TYR A 262 10.17 -0.63 6.18
C TYR A 262 11.24 0.46 6.01
N ASP A 263 11.30 1.13 4.86
CA ASP A 263 12.38 2.07 4.53
C ASP A 263 12.13 3.52 4.94
N ILE A 264 10.88 3.89 5.22
CA ILE A 264 10.47 5.28 5.47
C ILE A 264 9.78 5.42 6.83
N LEU A 265 8.85 4.53 7.17
CA LEU A 265 8.01 4.68 8.36
C LEU A 265 8.78 4.77 9.68
N PRO A 266 9.87 4.00 9.95
CA PRO A 266 10.62 4.13 11.21
C PRO A 266 11.13 5.56 11.44
N TYR A 267 11.62 6.21 10.39
CA TYR A 267 12.15 7.58 10.46
C TYR A 267 11.02 8.60 10.60
N VAL A 268 9.90 8.39 9.90
CA VAL A 268 8.71 9.24 10.03
C VAL A 268 8.14 9.16 11.44
N LEU A 269 8.00 7.96 12.01
CA LEU A 269 7.38 7.75 13.32
C LEU A 269 8.23 8.26 14.47
N GLU A 270 9.55 8.06 14.41
CA GLU A 270 10.46 8.32 15.54
C GLU A 270 11.13 9.72 15.48
N GLU A 271 11.14 10.40 14.34
CA GLU A 271 11.73 11.75 14.21
C GLU A 271 10.64 12.83 14.11
N GLU A 272 10.52 13.67 15.14
CA GLU A 272 9.51 14.75 15.21
C GLU A 272 9.67 15.82 14.12
N THR A 273 10.83 15.88 13.46
CA THR A 273 11.18 16.86 12.42
C THR A 273 10.56 16.55 11.06
N VAL A 274 10.09 15.31 10.84
CA VAL A 274 9.61 14.84 9.54
C VAL A 274 8.09 15.02 9.45
N ASN A 275 7.65 16.05 8.73
CA ASN A 275 6.22 16.35 8.53
C ASN A 275 5.58 15.41 7.49
N TYR A 276 5.51 14.12 7.83
CA TYR A 276 4.84 13.09 7.05
C TYR A 276 3.60 12.58 7.77
N THR A 277 2.55 12.41 7.00
CA THR A 277 1.30 11.78 7.43
C THR A 277 1.43 10.27 7.27
N PRO A 278 1.51 9.46 8.35
CA PRO A 278 1.66 8.00 8.25
C PRO A 278 0.59 7.34 7.38
N GLU A 279 -0.61 7.92 7.36
CA GLU A 279 -1.72 7.47 6.54
C GLU A 279 -1.39 7.46 5.05
N ASN A 280 -0.61 8.44 4.55
CA ASN A 280 -0.21 8.52 3.14
C ASN A 280 0.68 7.32 2.75
N ILE A 281 1.56 6.89 3.66
CA ILE A 281 2.47 5.75 3.46
C ILE A 281 1.70 4.43 3.50
N GLY A 282 0.69 4.30 4.38
CA GLY A 282 -0.13 3.09 4.41
C GLY A 282 -1.14 3.02 3.26
N LEU A 283 -1.71 4.14 2.83
CA LEU A 283 -2.88 4.13 1.95
C LEU A 283 -2.56 4.19 0.46
N ILE A 284 -1.60 5.03 0.06
CA ILE A 284 -1.37 5.35 -1.35
C ILE A 284 -0.57 4.25 -2.07
N PRO A 285 0.54 3.71 -1.51
CA PRO A 285 1.32 2.68 -2.20
C PRO A 285 0.51 1.43 -2.56
N PRO A 286 -0.38 0.88 -1.71
CA PRO A 286 -1.22 -0.26 -2.12
C PRO A 286 -2.10 0.01 -3.35
N VAL A 287 -2.55 1.24 -3.55
CA VAL A 287 -3.53 1.58 -4.60
C VAL A 287 -2.90 2.29 -5.80
N HIS A 288 -1.58 2.44 -5.84
CA HIS A 288 -0.90 3.25 -6.85
C HIS A 288 -1.15 2.75 -8.28
N ASP A 289 -1.22 1.43 -8.47
CA ASP A 289 -1.47 0.78 -9.75
C ASP A 289 -2.96 0.67 -10.09
N CYS A 290 -3.87 0.92 -9.15
CA CYS A 290 -5.30 0.77 -9.41
C CYS A 290 -5.76 1.64 -10.60
N PRO A 291 -5.42 2.94 -10.68
CA PRO A 291 -5.77 3.77 -11.83
C PRO A 291 -4.89 3.54 -13.07
N GLU A 292 -3.81 2.76 -12.96
CA GLU A 292 -2.88 2.50 -14.06
C GLU A 292 -3.25 1.22 -14.81
N ASP A 293 -3.50 0.13 -14.06
CA ASP A 293 -3.60 -1.23 -14.60
C ASP A 293 -5.01 -1.81 -14.52
N THR A 294 -5.97 -1.07 -13.95
CA THR A 294 -7.38 -1.46 -13.90
C THR A 294 -8.29 -0.45 -14.59
N ASN A 295 -9.60 -0.70 -14.62
CA ASN A 295 -10.58 0.26 -15.17
C ASN A 295 -10.97 1.36 -14.16
N ALA A 296 -10.31 1.43 -13.00
CA ALA A 296 -10.56 2.47 -12.01
C ALA A 296 -10.02 3.82 -12.50
N SER A 297 -10.79 4.89 -12.33
CA SER A 297 -10.25 6.25 -12.36
C SER A 297 -9.70 6.64 -10.98
N VAL A 298 -8.85 7.67 -10.92
CA VAL A 298 -8.37 8.23 -9.64
C VAL A 298 -9.53 8.57 -8.70
N GLU A 299 -10.59 9.20 -9.22
CA GLU A 299 -11.77 9.53 -8.42
C GLU A 299 -12.54 8.30 -7.95
N SER A 300 -12.62 7.25 -8.78
CA SER A 300 -13.28 6.02 -8.36
C SER A 300 -12.49 5.32 -7.25
N THR A 301 -11.15 5.33 -7.31
CA THR A 301 -10.28 4.78 -6.28
C THR A 301 -10.42 5.54 -4.97
N ILE A 302 -10.46 6.88 -5.02
CA ILE A 302 -10.70 7.73 -3.85
C ILE A 302 -12.09 7.46 -3.27
N GLY A 303 -13.12 7.46 -4.12
CA GLY A 303 -14.49 7.15 -3.70
C GLY A 303 -14.62 5.74 -3.12
N PHE A 304 -13.79 4.80 -3.59
CA PHE A 304 -13.72 3.46 -3.01
C PHE A 304 -13.12 3.51 -1.62
N ILE A 305 -11.94 4.11 -1.45
CA ILE A 305 -11.30 4.29 -0.14
C ILE A 305 -12.27 4.94 0.88
N GLU A 306 -13.00 5.98 0.44
CA GLU A 306 -13.93 6.71 1.29
C GLU A 306 -15.22 5.96 1.59
N GLY A 307 -15.75 5.22 0.61
CA GLY A 307 -17.03 4.52 0.71
C GLY A 307 -16.95 3.07 1.16
N HIS A 308 -15.78 2.43 1.09
CA HIS A 308 -15.60 0.98 1.27
C HIS A 308 -14.97 0.63 2.61
N VAL A 309 -15.36 1.40 3.62
CA VAL A 309 -15.12 1.06 5.02
C VAL A 309 -15.77 -0.31 5.37
N ASP A 310 -16.69 -0.82 4.52
CA ASP A 310 -17.66 -1.89 4.83
C ASP A 310 -17.62 -3.10 3.87
N THR A 311 -16.85 -3.05 2.79
CA THR A 311 -17.07 -3.93 1.61
C THR A 311 -15.89 -4.81 1.29
N TYR A 312 -15.30 -5.42 2.32
CA TYR A 312 -14.95 -6.82 2.11
C TYR A 312 -16.26 -7.60 2.07
N ASP A 313 -16.84 -7.63 0.87
CA ASP A 313 -17.66 -8.74 0.41
C ASP A 313 -19.13 -8.78 0.94
N SER A 314 -19.65 -7.86 1.76
CA SER A 314 -21.12 -7.69 1.93
C SER A 314 -21.62 -6.25 2.15
N GLN A 315 -22.77 -5.95 1.54
CA GLN A 315 -23.56 -4.74 1.73
C GLN A 315 -24.18 -4.71 3.14
N LEU A 316 -23.61 -3.97 4.10
CA LEU A 316 -24.27 -3.64 5.36
C LEU A 316 -23.94 -2.20 5.77
N ASN A 317 -24.97 -1.46 6.20
CA ASN A 317 -24.89 -0.08 6.69
C ASN A 317 -24.29 -0.04 8.10
N PHE A 318 -23.20 0.71 8.31
CA PHE A 318 -22.70 1.02 9.65
C PHE A 318 -23.60 2.01 10.40
N GLY A 319 -24.28 1.52 11.43
CA GLY A 319 -24.44 2.29 12.66
C GLY A 319 -23.23 2.01 13.55
N SER A 320 -22.24 2.91 13.63
CA SER A 320 -21.13 2.73 14.55
C SER A 320 -21.70 2.63 15.97
N GLY A 321 -21.54 1.48 16.63
CA GLY A 321 -22.06 1.23 17.98
C GLY A 321 -21.55 2.20 19.05
N PHE A 322 -20.58 3.05 18.70
CA PHE A 322 -20.13 4.21 19.48
C PHE A 322 -21.22 5.26 19.67
N VAL A 323 -22.03 5.50 18.65
CA VAL A 323 -23.02 6.59 18.59
C VAL A 323 -24.30 6.19 19.30
N THR A 324 -24.76 4.95 19.14
CA THR A 324 -26.03 4.48 19.70
C THR A 324 -26.03 4.31 21.22
N GLU A 325 -24.89 4.04 21.86
CA GLU A 325 -24.79 3.93 23.32
C GLU A 325 -24.62 5.28 24.04
N LEU A 326 -23.91 6.23 23.43
CA LEU A 326 -23.75 7.60 23.94
C LEU A 326 -25.01 8.45 23.69
N ASP A 327 -25.62 8.37 22.50
CA ASP A 327 -26.84 9.10 22.14
C ASP A 327 -28.07 8.63 22.92
N ARG A 328 -28.08 7.37 23.41
CA ARG A 328 -29.18 6.85 24.23
C ARG A 328 -29.26 7.48 25.62
N LYS A 329 -28.17 8.10 26.12
CA LYS A 329 -28.10 8.56 27.51
C LYS A 329 -28.10 10.08 27.70
N LYS A 330 -27.68 10.89 26.72
CA LYS A 330 -27.74 12.36 26.81
C LYS A 330 -27.95 12.97 25.43
N GLY A 331 -28.80 13.99 25.33
CA GLY A 331 -29.11 14.73 24.09
C GLY A 331 -27.94 15.58 23.55
N ASP A 332 -26.71 15.11 23.71
CA ASP A 332 -25.47 15.79 23.30
C ASP A 332 -25.10 15.42 21.86
N LYS A 333 -25.71 16.15 20.93
CA LYS A 333 -25.56 15.92 19.48
C LYS A 333 -24.18 16.32 18.96
N GLU A 334 -23.48 17.24 19.62
CA GLU A 334 -22.20 17.79 19.13
C GLU A 334 -21.01 16.90 19.48
N GLY A 335 -20.93 16.38 20.72
CA GLY A 335 -19.90 15.42 21.13
C GLY A 335 -19.97 14.11 20.36
N SER A 336 -21.18 13.61 20.09
CA SER A 336 -21.44 12.43 19.26
C SER A 336 -20.94 12.61 17.82
N GLY A 337 -21.11 13.81 17.24
CA GLY A 337 -20.62 14.13 15.90
C GLY A 337 -19.09 14.15 15.79
N ARG A 338 -18.36 14.55 16.83
CA ARG A 338 -16.87 14.51 16.85
C ARG A 338 -16.33 13.08 16.94
N ILE A 339 -16.85 12.29 17.88
CA ILE A 339 -16.46 10.87 18.04
C ILE A 339 -16.82 10.07 16.78
N LYS A 340 -18.00 10.30 16.20
CA LYS A 340 -18.42 9.68 14.94
C LYS A 340 -17.47 10.04 13.79
N ARG A 341 -17.06 11.30 13.65
CA ARG A 341 -16.08 11.74 12.64
C ARG A 341 -14.70 11.11 12.85
N GLN A 342 -14.23 11.06 14.10
CA GLN A 342 -12.96 10.40 14.45
C GLN A 342 -13.01 8.90 14.16
N THR A 343 -14.15 8.24 14.41
CA THR A 343 -14.35 6.81 14.16
C THR A 343 -14.42 6.50 12.66
N LEU A 344 -15.15 7.30 11.87
CA LEU A 344 -15.48 6.98 10.47
C LEU A 344 -14.44 7.48 9.45
N ASN A 345 -13.75 8.59 9.70
CA ASN A 345 -12.90 9.22 8.70
C ASN A 345 -11.42 9.07 9.06
N ILE A 346 -10.74 8.13 8.40
CA ILE A 346 -9.28 8.22 8.25
C ILE A 346 -8.97 9.26 7.19
N VAL A 347 -9.67 9.20 6.05
CA VAL A 347 -9.55 10.17 4.96
C VAL A 347 -10.28 11.48 5.28
N THR A 348 -9.49 12.49 5.64
CA THR A 348 -9.96 13.89 5.74
C THR A 348 -10.06 14.53 4.36
N THR A 349 -10.77 15.66 4.23
CA THR A 349 -10.83 16.43 2.98
C THR A 349 -9.44 16.82 2.46
N ASN A 350 -8.51 17.15 3.35
CA ASN A 350 -7.13 17.46 2.98
C ASN A 350 -6.42 16.20 2.45
N MET A 351 -6.64 15.05 3.08
CA MET A 351 -6.06 13.79 2.62
C MET A 351 -6.64 13.35 1.26
N ARG A 352 -7.93 13.56 1.01
CA ARG A 352 -8.53 13.35 -0.33
C ARG A 352 -7.77 14.12 -1.41
N ARG A 353 -7.47 15.40 -1.15
CA ARG A 353 -6.71 16.24 -2.09
C ARG A 353 -5.30 15.71 -2.31
N ARG A 354 -4.64 15.23 -1.26
CA ARG A 354 -3.29 14.65 -1.32
C ARG A 354 -3.25 13.35 -2.12
N ILE A 355 -4.11 12.38 -1.77
CA ILE A 355 -4.24 11.10 -2.48
C ILE A 355 -4.47 11.35 -3.97
N ARG A 356 -5.42 12.24 -4.32
CA ARG A 356 -5.69 12.62 -5.71
C ARG A 356 -4.45 13.08 -6.44
N ARG A 357 -3.71 14.03 -5.86
CA ARG A 357 -2.51 14.60 -6.48
C ARG A 357 -1.42 13.57 -6.70
N VAL A 358 -1.17 12.71 -5.72
CA VAL A 358 -0.17 11.64 -5.80
C VAL A 358 -0.57 10.59 -6.85
N LEU A 359 -1.82 10.11 -6.81
CA LEU A 359 -2.31 9.12 -7.79
C LEU A 359 -2.34 9.67 -9.22
N LEU A 360 -2.69 10.95 -9.41
CA LEU A 360 -2.62 11.60 -10.72
C LEU A 360 -1.20 11.69 -11.27
N ALA A 361 -0.19 11.83 -10.41
CA ALA A 361 1.21 11.79 -10.82
C ALA A 361 1.64 10.37 -11.21
N LEU A 362 1.17 9.36 -10.45
CA LEU A 362 1.59 7.96 -10.60
C LEU A 362 0.91 7.21 -11.76
N THR A 363 -0.36 7.49 -12.08
CA THR A 363 -1.11 6.77 -13.14
C THR A 363 -0.50 6.93 -14.53
N ASN A 364 -0.67 5.98 -15.45
CA ASN A 364 -0.43 6.21 -16.89
C ASN A 364 -1.66 6.78 -17.63
N GLY A 365 -2.81 6.84 -16.95
CA GLY A 365 -4.10 7.26 -17.47
C GLY A 365 -4.11 8.70 -17.98
N THR A 366 -4.74 8.85 -19.13
CA THR A 366 -4.74 10.00 -20.05
C THR A 366 -5.14 11.34 -19.42
N GLU A 367 -4.66 12.43 -20.04
CA GLU A 367 -5.14 13.82 -20.10
C GLU A 367 -6.55 14.19 -19.62
N LYS A 368 -7.52 13.27 -19.72
CA LYS A 368 -8.93 13.46 -19.34
C LYS A 368 -9.11 13.74 -17.85
N ASP A 369 -8.19 13.25 -17.01
CA ASP A 369 -8.25 13.48 -15.57
C ASP A 369 -7.56 14.80 -15.14
N MET A 370 -6.84 15.46 -16.05
CA MET A 370 -6.21 16.75 -15.78
C MET A 370 -7.06 17.91 -16.31
N SER A 371 -7.36 18.87 -15.45
CA SER A 371 -7.99 20.12 -15.89
C SER A 371 -7.07 20.90 -16.84
N MET A 372 -7.65 21.72 -17.72
CA MET A 372 -6.88 22.61 -18.59
C MET A 372 -5.93 23.53 -17.82
N GLY A 373 -6.29 23.94 -16.60
CA GLY A 373 -5.39 24.73 -15.75
C GLY A 373 -4.14 23.95 -15.34
N LEU A 374 -4.28 22.66 -15.02
CA LEU A 374 -3.13 21.79 -14.71
C LEU A 374 -2.29 21.50 -15.95
N LYS A 375 -2.93 21.25 -17.11
CA LYS A 375 -2.25 21.13 -18.40
C LYS A 375 -1.40 22.37 -18.71
N LYS A 376 -1.94 23.58 -18.48
CA LYS A 376 -1.21 24.84 -18.63
C LYS A 376 0.01 24.93 -17.71
N LYS A 377 -0.19 24.63 -16.42
CA LYS A 377 0.88 24.64 -15.42
C LYS A 377 2.03 23.68 -15.78
N VAL A 378 1.73 22.50 -16.35
CA VAL A 378 2.73 21.55 -16.84
C VAL A 378 3.59 22.18 -17.94
N VAL A 379 2.95 22.78 -18.95
CA VAL A 379 3.64 23.39 -20.11
C VAL A 379 4.46 24.61 -19.70
N GLU A 380 3.89 25.49 -18.86
CA GLU A 380 4.55 26.71 -18.37
C GLU A 380 5.81 26.41 -17.55
N ARG A 381 5.84 25.27 -16.84
CA ARG A 381 7.04 24.84 -16.10
C ARG A 381 8.17 24.37 -16.98
N ASN A 382 7.88 23.95 -18.21
CA ASN A 382 8.87 23.63 -19.23
C ASN A 382 10.02 22.69 -18.73
N LEU A 383 9.70 21.72 -17.88
CA LEU A 383 10.72 20.85 -17.26
C LEU A 383 11.43 19.98 -18.29
N ALA A 384 10.65 19.42 -19.23
CA ALA A 384 11.11 18.49 -20.25
C ALA A 384 11.33 19.15 -21.62
N GLY A 385 11.19 20.47 -21.72
CA GLY A 385 11.02 21.17 -22.98
C GLY A 385 9.54 21.34 -23.30
N ARG A 386 9.17 22.45 -23.93
CA ARG A 386 7.76 22.83 -24.04
C ARG A 386 7.04 21.90 -25.02
N ALA A 387 7.63 21.67 -26.20
CA ALA A 387 7.16 20.68 -27.17
C ALA A 387 6.99 19.27 -26.57
N ARG A 388 7.95 18.83 -25.74
CA ARG A 388 7.88 17.53 -25.08
C ARG A 388 6.78 17.48 -24.01
N SER A 389 6.58 18.57 -23.29
CA SER A 389 5.50 18.70 -22.31
C SER A 389 4.14 18.58 -22.99
N PHE A 390 3.93 19.31 -24.09
CA PHE A 390 2.73 19.17 -24.94
C PHE A 390 2.49 17.72 -25.37
N ALA A 391 3.53 16.99 -25.81
CA ALA A 391 3.43 15.58 -26.19
C ALA A 391 3.08 14.66 -25.00
N ILE A 392 3.67 14.90 -23.82
CA ILE A 392 3.42 14.12 -22.59
C ILE A 392 1.97 14.25 -22.12
N ILE A 393 1.41 15.45 -22.18
CA ILE A 393 0.02 15.73 -21.78
C ILE A 393 -0.92 15.83 -22.98
N GLY A 394 -0.49 15.26 -24.12
CA GLY A 394 -1.12 15.17 -25.45
C GLY A 394 -2.07 16.29 -25.87
N ILE A 395 -1.71 17.53 -25.56
CA ILE A 395 -2.38 18.69 -26.16
C ILE A 395 -2.09 18.67 -27.67
N GLN A 396 -3.14 18.70 -28.48
CA GLN A 396 -3.06 18.70 -29.95
C GLN A 396 -3.42 20.07 -30.55
N GLY A 397 -3.05 20.27 -31.82
CA GLY A 397 -3.13 21.53 -32.60
C GLY A 397 -4.15 22.57 -32.15
N GLU A 398 -5.46 22.34 -32.31
CA GLU A 398 -6.48 23.33 -31.94
C GLU A 398 -6.55 23.65 -30.44
N GLU A 399 -6.23 22.69 -29.57
CA GLU A 399 -6.18 22.88 -28.11
C GLU A 399 -4.93 23.70 -27.73
N ALA A 400 -3.79 23.44 -28.39
CA ALA A 400 -2.59 24.27 -28.28
C ALA A 400 -2.84 25.71 -28.76
N GLU A 401 -3.51 25.87 -29.90
CA GLU A 401 -3.86 27.16 -30.49
C GLU A 401 -4.75 27.99 -29.56
N LYS A 402 -5.84 27.40 -29.08
CA LYS A 402 -6.84 28.09 -28.25
C LYS A 402 -6.35 28.35 -26.83
N ALA A 403 -5.62 27.41 -26.23
CA ALA A 403 -5.22 27.52 -24.82
C ALA A 403 -3.85 28.21 -24.62
N PHE A 404 -2.97 28.18 -25.63
CA PHE A 404 -1.58 28.65 -25.55
C PHE A 404 -1.14 29.59 -26.69
N CYS A 405 -2.06 29.98 -27.59
CA CYS A 405 -1.83 30.94 -28.68
C CYS A 405 -0.75 30.50 -29.70
N VAL A 406 -0.63 29.21 -29.99
CA VAL A 406 0.40 28.66 -30.89
C VAL A 406 -0.20 28.17 -32.22
N LYS A 407 0.10 28.78 -33.39
CA LYS A 407 -0.54 28.48 -34.70
C LYS A 407 0.14 27.38 -35.56
N ASN A 408 -0.63 26.36 -35.98
CA ASN A 408 -0.42 25.38 -37.09
C ASN A 408 0.89 24.55 -37.13
N ASP A 409 0.97 23.51 -37.97
CA ASP A 409 2.02 22.46 -38.00
C ASP A 409 3.50 22.91 -38.11
N LEU A 410 3.78 24.16 -38.51
CA LEU A 410 5.11 24.81 -38.41
C LEU A 410 5.46 25.24 -36.97
N ALA A 411 4.57 25.03 -36.01
CA ALA A 411 4.66 25.49 -34.62
C ALA A 411 5.58 24.67 -33.73
N TRP A 412 5.77 23.37 -33.98
CA TRP A 412 6.54 22.54 -33.05
C TRP A 412 8.00 23.00 -32.92
N GLU A 413 8.59 23.52 -34.01
CA GLU A 413 9.91 24.17 -34.00
C GLU A 413 9.88 25.53 -33.28
N ALA A 414 8.80 26.31 -33.41
CA ALA A 414 8.63 27.60 -32.74
C ALA A 414 8.37 27.50 -31.22
N ILE A 415 7.92 26.34 -30.74
CA ILE A 415 7.73 26.02 -29.31
C ILE A 415 8.91 25.21 -28.76
N SER A 416 10.00 25.05 -29.51
CA SER A 416 11.20 24.36 -29.05
C SER A 416 11.94 25.21 -28.01
N GLU A 417 11.38 25.29 -26.81
CA GLU A 417 12.08 25.80 -25.65
C GLU A 417 12.91 24.67 -25.04
N GLU A 418 14.16 24.99 -24.73
CA GLU A 418 15.08 24.08 -24.05
C GLU A 418 14.48 23.62 -22.71
N PRO A 419 14.67 22.34 -22.33
CA PRO A 419 14.26 21.86 -21.02
C PRO A 419 14.88 22.69 -19.90
N GLN A 420 14.09 23.07 -18.90
CA GLN A 420 14.61 23.74 -17.70
C GLN A 420 15.33 22.78 -16.77
N SER A 421 14.87 21.53 -16.68
CA SER A 421 15.45 20.56 -15.76
C SER A 421 16.61 19.80 -16.42
N GLU A 422 17.75 19.81 -15.73
CA GLU A 422 18.99 19.15 -16.13
C GLU A 422 18.79 17.65 -16.39
N ILE A 423 17.88 17.02 -15.63
CA ILE A 423 17.53 15.60 -15.78
C ILE A 423 17.01 15.32 -17.20
N PHE A 424 16.31 16.26 -17.84
CA PHE A 424 15.77 16.06 -19.19
C PHE A 424 16.75 16.42 -20.32
N ARG A 425 17.74 17.28 -20.05
CA ARG A 425 18.76 17.68 -21.04
C ARG A 425 19.72 16.55 -21.38
N GLN A 426 19.98 15.64 -20.44
CA GLN A 426 21.06 14.66 -20.54
C GLN A 426 20.79 13.46 -21.48
N MET A 427 19.62 13.32 -22.12
CA MET A 427 19.34 12.18 -23.05
C MET A 427 18.21 12.43 -24.06
N PRO A 428 18.29 11.82 -25.28
CA PRO A 428 17.23 11.86 -26.28
C PRO A 428 15.93 11.17 -25.84
N PRO A 429 14.80 11.48 -26.51
CA PRO A 429 13.47 11.11 -26.03
C PRO A 429 13.13 9.64 -26.30
N HIS A 430 13.48 8.73 -25.38
CA HIS A 430 13.21 7.30 -25.58
C HIS A 430 12.05 6.74 -24.75
N SER A 431 11.54 7.44 -23.73
CA SER A 431 10.42 6.96 -22.91
C SER A 431 9.46 8.07 -22.49
N LEU A 432 8.18 7.89 -22.81
CA LEU A 432 7.10 8.79 -22.37
C LEU A 432 6.64 8.52 -20.95
N LYS A 433 6.81 7.29 -20.42
CA LYS A 433 6.21 6.87 -19.13
C LYS A 433 6.89 7.55 -17.94
N MET A 434 8.21 7.41 -17.77
CA MET A 434 8.92 8.06 -16.67
C MET A 434 8.89 9.58 -16.78
N ASP A 435 9.05 10.10 -17.98
CA ASP A 435 8.99 11.55 -18.22
C ASP A 435 7.60 12.11 -17.89
N SER A 436 6.53 11.37 -18.22
CA SER A 436 5.17 11.72 -17.82
C SER A 436 4.98 11.76 -16.31
N PHE A 437 5.54 10.78 -15.58
CA PHE A 437 5.54 10.80 -14.13
C PHE A 437 6.28 12.04 -13.58
N LEU A 438 7.53 12.27 -13.99
CA LEU A 438 8.36 13.36 -13.47
C LEU A 438 7.76 14.74 -13.75
N VAL A 439 7.27 14.95 -14.97
CA VAL A 439 6.64 16.22 -15.37
C VAL A 439 5.35 16.47 -14.58
N ARG A 440 4.49 15.45 -14.42
CA ARG A 440 3.24 15.59 -13.65
C ARG A 440 3.50 15.76 -12.17
N MET A 441 4.43 14.99 -11.60
CA MET A 441 4.80 15.09 -10.19
C MET A 441 5.21 16.53 -9.85
N ASP A 442 6.15 17.10 -10.59
CA ASP A 442 6.61 18.47 -10.32
C ASP A 442 5.54 19.52 -10.59
N ALA A 443 4.66 19.35 -11.57
CA ALA A 443 3.62 20.33 -11.89
C ALA A 443 2.44 20.29 -10.93
N ILE A 444 1.99 19.10 -10.54
CA ILE A 444 0.79 18.87 -9.70
C ILE A 444 1.12 19.11 -8.21
N ASN A 445 2.36 18.83 -7.79
CA ASN A 445 2.80 18.93 -6.39
C ASN A 445 3.75 20.10 -6.10
N SER A 446 3.81 21.11 -6.99
CA SER A 446 4.83 22.16 -6.89
C SER A 446 4.90 22.93 -5.58
N ASP A 447 3.76 23.06 -4.91
CA ASP A 447 3.60 23.86 -3.70
C ASP A 447 3.35 22.94 -2.48
N ASP A 448 3.54 21.63 -2.66
CA ASP A 448 3.18 20.57 -1.73
C ASP A 448 4.28 19.51 -1.69
N GLU A 449 5.32 19.85 -0.92
CA GLU A 449 6.56 19.09 -0.83
C GLU A 449 6.33 17.64 -0.36
N GLU A 450 5.45 17.45 0.63
CA GLU A 450 5.10 16.11 1.16
C GLU A 450 4.54 15.20 0.05
N ASN A 451 3.57 15.67 -0.73
CA ASN A 451 3.00 14.85 -1.82
C ASN A 451 4.03 14.54 -2.91
N ARG A 452 4.91 15.49 -3.22
CA ARG A 452 5.98 15.29 -4.20
C ARG A 452 6.93 14.19 -3.75
N GLN A 453 7.36 14.24 -2.50
CA GLN A 453 8.26 13.24 -1.94
C GLN A 453 7.59 11.86 -1.86
N VAL A 454 6.33 11.79 -1.40
CA VAL A 454 5.58 10.51 -1.34
C VAL A 454 5.42 9.90 -2.74
N ALA A 455 5.08 10.71 -3.76
CA ALA A 455 4.97 10.23 -5.14
C ALA A 455 6.31 9.68 -5.66
N LEU A 456 7.42 10.39 -5.38
CA LEU A 456 8.75 9.96 -5.78
C LEU A 456 9.16 8.68 -5.07
N GLN A 457 9.02 8.59 -3.75
CA GLN A 457 9.31 7.40 -2.95
C GLN A 457 8.55 6.17 -3.44
N ILE A 458 7.24 6.30 -3.70
CA ILE A 458 6.44 5.21 -4.28
C ILE A 458 7.04 4.78 -5.62
N LYS A 459 7.44 5.72 -6.47
CA LYS A 459 8.02 5.38 -7.78
C LYS A 459 9.40 4.74 -7.68
N LEU A 460 10.22 5.14 -6.70
CA LEU A 460 11.51 4.51 -6.41
C LEU A 460 11.31 3.05 -5.99
N GLU A 461 10.38 2.79 -5.05
CA GLU A 461 10.06 1.45 -4.56
C GLU A 461 9.39 0.57 -5.63
N ASP A 462 8.42 1.11 -6.36
CA ASP A 462 7.79 0.46 -7.53
C ASP A 462 8.87 0.03 -8.55
N ARG A 463 9.77 0.96 -8.92
CA ARG A 463 10.83 0.63 -9.86
C ARG A 463 11.79 -0.41 -9.30
N ALA A 464 12.15 -0.32 -8.02
CA ALA A 464 13.03 -1.29 -7.37
C ALA A 464 12.41 -2.70 -7.30
N ASP A 465 11.11 -2.82 -7.01
CA ASP A 465 10.42 -4.11 -7.04
C ASP A 465 10.34 -4.66 -8.47
N ASN A 466 10.03 -3.80 -9.45
CA ASN A 466 9.99 -4.17 -10.87
C ASN A 466 11.37 -4.58 -11.44
N MET A 467 12.48 -4.14 -10.83
CA MET A 467 13.83 -4.59 -11.21
C MET A 467 14.03 -6.10 -10.95
N LYS A 468 13.36 -6.68 -9.94
CA LYS A 468 13.49 -8.11 -9.62
C LYS A 468 13.07 -9.01 -10.79
N ASP A 469 12.08 -8.56 -11.54
CA ASP A 469 11.47 -9.31 -12.64
C ASP A 469 11.98 -8.88 -14.02
N LEU A 470 12.95 -7.97 -14.07
CA LEU A 470 13.40 -7.37 -15.33
C LEU A 470 13.95 -8.40 -16.31
N HIS A 471 14.60 -9.45 -15.80
CA HIS A 471 15.20 -10.53 -16.60
C HIS A 471 14.20 -11.23 -17.54
N ALA A 472 12.91 -11.25 -17.20
CA ALA A 472 11.86 -11.86 -18.00
C ALA A 472 11.36 -10.99 -19.17
N LYS A 473 11.78 -9.71 -19.25
CA LYS A 473 11.42 -8.81 -20.35
C LYS A 473 12.32 -9.03 -21.58
N LYS A 474 11.85 -8.60 -22.76
CA LYS A 474 12.66 -8.56 -23.99
C LYS A 474 13.93 -7.72 -23.77
N ILE A 475 15.07 -8.15 -24.33
CA ILE A 475 16.39 -7.50 -24.19
C ILE A 475 16.32 -5.97 -24.37
N VAL A 476 15.69 -5.48 -25.44
CA VAL A 476 15.54 -4.03 -25.70
C VAL A 476 14.78 -3.33 -24.58
N SER A 477 13.74 -3.96 -24.03
CA SER A 477 12.97 -3.42 -22.92
C SER A 477 13.76 -3.43 -21.61
N ARG A 478 14.63 -4.43 -21.40
CA ARG A 478 15.52 -4.52 -20.23
C ARG A 478 16.47 -3.33 -20.20
N LEU A 479 17.23 -3.15 -21.29
CA LEU A 479 18.21 -2.07 -21.40
C LEU A 479 17.54 -0.69 -21.36
N LYS A 480 16.40 -0.51 -22.04
CA LYS A 480 15.61 0.72 -21.95
C LYS A 480 15.21 1.06 -20.51
N THR A 481 14.74 0.07 -19.75
CA THR A 481 14.33 0.24 -18.35
C THR A 481 15.52 0.61 -17.46
N LEU A 482 16.67 -0.04 -17.64
CA LEU A 482 17.90 0.27 -16.92
C LEU A 482 18.36 1.70 -17.19
N ARG A 483 18.54 2.06 -18.47
CA ARG A 483 18.95 3.41 -18.89
C ARG A 483 18.00 4.48 -18.35
N GLU A 484 16.70 4.31 -18.55
CA GLU A 484 15.68 5.24 -18.02
C GLU A 484 15.80 5.44 -16.51
N THR A 485 16.05 4.35 -15.77
CA THR A 485 16.17 4.42 -14.30
C THR A 485 17.41 5.21 -13.89
N VAL A 486 18.56 4.96 -14.52
CA VAL A 486 19.83 5.64 -14.21
C VAL A 486 19.82 7.11 -14.65
N THR A 487 19.18 7.44 -15.77
CA THR A 487 19.25 8.80 -16.33
C THR A 487 18.09 9.70 -15.95
N ARG A 488 16.99 9.15 -15.43
CA ARG A 488 15.80 9.93 -15.06
C ARG A 488 15.44 9.78 -13.59
N LEU A 489 15.10 8.56 -13.17
CA LEU A 489 14.50 8.35 -11.85
C LEU A 489 15.51 8.51 -10.70
N ILE A 490 16.71 7.92 -10.81
CA ILE A 490 17.75 8.05 -9.79
C ILE A 490 18.19 9.52 -9.64
N PRO A 491 18.47 10.28 -10.72
CA PRO A 491 18.75 11.71 -10.63
C PRO A 491 17.63 12.52 -9.96
N ALA A 492 16.36 12.19 -10.21
CA ALA A 492 15.24 12.84 -9.53
C ALA A 492 15.26 12.56 -8.03
N GLY A 493 15.54 11.31 -7.62
CA GLY A 493 15.76 10.94 -6.22
C GLY A 493 16.96 11.66 -5.59
N LEU A 494 18.07 11.79 -6.33
CA LEU A 494 19.28 12.47 -5.85
C LEU A 494 19.06 13.96 -5.59
N ALA A 495 18.21 14.62 -6.38
CA ALA A 495 17.82 16.01 -6.17
C ALA A 495 17.10 16.23 -4.82
N GLU A 496 16.55 15.15 -4.23
CA GLU A 496 15.86 15.14 -2.94
C GLU A 496 16.44 14.11 -1.97
N LYS A 497 17.73 13.77 -2.12
CA LYS A 497 18.34 12.61 -1.45
C LYS A 497 18.06 12.51 0.05
N ASP A 498 18.07 13.63 0.77
CA ASP A 498 17.88 13.68 2.22
C ASP A 498 16.43 13.34 2.65
N LYS A 499 15.48 13.35 1.71
CA LYS A 499 14.05 13.06 1.92
C LYS A 499 13.63 11.70 1.37
N MET A 500 14.52 11.00 0.68
CA MET A 500 14.20 9.71 0.06
C MET A 500 14.46 8.51 0.98
N PHE A 501 15.01 8.74 2.18
CA PHE A 501 15.32 7.71 3.17
C PHE A 501 16.03 6.51 2.52
N ASN A 502 15.63 5.28 2.85
CA ASN A 502 16.24 4.07 2.29
C ASN A 502 15.66 3.65 0.91
N ALA A 503 14.65 4.34 0.39
CA ALA A 503 14.06 4.02 -0.91
C ALA A 503 15.01 4.31 -2.09
N LEU A 504 15.77 5.41 -2.03
CA LEU A 504 16.77 5.73 -3.05
C LEU A 504 17.96 4.76 -3.04
N PRO A 505 18.62 4.47 -1.90
CA PRO A 505 19.64 3.42 -1.82
C PRO A 505 19.16 2.07 -2.36
N ARG A 506 17.94 1.63 -2.01
CA ARG A 506 17.36 0.37 -2.51
C ARG A 506 17.26 0.37 -4.03
N LEU A 507 16.78 1.46 -4.65
CA LEU A 507 16.70 1.55 -6.11
C LEU A 507 18.09 1.50 -6.76
N ILE A 508 19.07 2.20 -6.21
CA ILE A 508 20.45 2.20 -6.74
C ILE A 508 21.01 0.78 -6.71
N ASP A 509 20.87 0.08 -5.57
CA ASP A 509 21.36 -1.30 -5.41
C ASP A 509 20.68 -2.26 -6.38
N ALA A 510 19.36 -2.23 -6.45
CA ALA A 510 18.58 -3.09 -7.34
C ALA A 510 18.91 -2.81 -8.82
N THR A 511 19.12 -1.54 -9.18
CA THR A 511 19.49 -1.16 -10.54
C THR A 511 20.89 -1.64 -10.88
N LEU A 512 21.87 -1.42 -9.99
CA LEU A 512 23.27 -1.85 -10.19
C LEU A 512 23.39 -3.37 -10.32
N GLU A 513 22.72 -4.12 -9.45
CA GLU A 513 22.66 -5.59 -9.52
C GLU A 513 22.14 -6.05 -10.89
N ARG A 514 21.01 -5.49 -11.34
CA ARG A 514 20.41 -5.87 -12.62
C ARG A 514 21.20 -5.41 -13.83
N TYR A 515 21.90 -4.27 -13.72
CA TYR A 515 22.79 -3.79 -14.77
C TYR A 515 23.98 -4.73 -14.95
N ARG A 516 24.65 -5.11 -13.85
CA ARG A 516 25.77 -6.05 -13.88
C ARG A 516 25.35 -7.41 -14.42
N ALA A 517 24.19 -7.93 -14.00
CA ALA A 517 23.63 -9.17 -14.55
C ALA A 517 23.37 -9.05 -16.07
N PHE A 518 22.75 -7.96 -16.53
CA PHE A 518 22.52 -7.73 -17.96
C PHE A 518 23.83 -7.65 -18.76
N SER A 519 24.84 -6.96 -18.22
CA SER A 519 26.17 -6.84 -18.84
C SER A 519 26.88 -8.19 -18.99
N ALA A 520 26.77 -9.05 -17.99
CA ALA A 520 27.31 -10.41 -18.05
C ALA A 520 26.53 -11.32 -19.02
N GLU A 521 25.19 -11.22 -19.05
CA GLU A 521 24.33 -12.04 -19.91
C GLU A 521 24.37 -11.63 -21.39
N CYS A 522 24.52 -10.34 -21.68
CA CYS A 522 24.38 -9.74 -23.01
C CYS A 522 25.49 -8.71 -23.30
N PRO A 523 26.78 -9.09 -23.27
CA PRO A 523 27.90 -8.15 -23.39
C PRO A 523 27.86 -7.36 -24.72
N ASP A 524 27.49 -8.02 -25.83
CA ASP A 524 27.40 -7.38 -27.16
C ASP A 524 26.25 -6.35 -27.29
N LYS A 525 25.44 -6.17 -26.24
CA LYS A 525 24.35 -5.19 -26.17
C LYS A 525 24.68 -4.00 -25.27
N ILE A 526 25.83 -4.01 -24.61
CA ILE A 526 26.33 -2.92 -23.77
C ILE A 526 27.05 -1.91 -24.66
N GLU A 527 26.65 -0.65 -24.53
CA GLU A 527 27.30 0.50 -25.19
C GLU A 527 28.21 1.25 -24.19
N ASP A 528 29.12 2.09 -24.68
CA ASP A 528 30.03 2.87 -23.82
C ASP A 528 29.31 3.73 -22.77
N CYS A 529 28.12 4.23 -23.11
CA CYS A 529 27.28 4.98 -22.19
C CYS A 529 26.81 4.13 -21.00
N ASP A 530 26.59 2.83 -21.21
CA ASP A 530 26.14 1.89 -20.19
C ASP A 530 27.26 1.59 -19.19
N HIS A 531 28.51 1.48 -19.65
CA HIS A 531 29.67 1.41 -18.76
C HIS A 531 29.76 2.66 -17.87
N THR A 532 29.54 3.84 -18.45
CA THR A 532 29.48 5.10 -17.69
C THR A 532 28.34 5.10 -16.66
N TYR A 533 27.17 4.54 -17.02
CA TYR A 533 26.04 4.40 -16.11
C TYR A 533 26.33 3.46 -14.94
N ILE A 534 27.02 2.34 -15.18
CA ILE A 534 27.47 1.44 -14.11
C ILE A 534 28.43 2.17 -13.16
N THR A 535 29.45 2.85 -13.68
CA THR A 535 30.39 3.63 -12.84
C THR A 535 29.66 4.71 -12.02
N LYS A 536 28.68 5.40 -12.61
CA LYS A 536 27.85 6.38 -11.89
C LYS A 536 27.04 5.74 -10.76
N LEU A 537 26.40 4.60 -11.03
CA LEU A 537 25.67 3.85 -10.00
C LEU A 537 26.58 3.43 -8.85
N GLU A 538 27.80 2.97 -9.14
CA GLU A 538 28.80 2.62 -8.13
C GLU A 538 29.21 3.84 -7.29
N SER A 539 29.43 5.00 -7.93
CA SER A 539 29.70 6.26 -7.22
C SER A 539 28.53 6.65 -6.32
N TRP A 540 27.30 6.67 -6.87
CA TRP A 540 26.12 7.02 -6.11
C TRP A 540 25.83 6.06 -4.97
N GLN A 541 26.11 4.76 -5.13
CA GLN A 541 25.98 3.75 -4.07
C GLN A 541 26.82 4.12 -2.83
N LEU A 542 27.95 4.80 -3.03
CA LEU A 542 28.85 5.28 -1.97
C LEU A 542 28.47 6.68 -1.47
N GLU A 543 27.89 7.53 -2.33
CA GLU A 543 27.54 8.92 -1.99
C GLU A 543 26.20 9.06 -1.26
N VAL A 544 25.22 8.19 -1.52
CA VAL A 544 23.90 8.29 -0.88
C VAL A 544 23.95 7.84 0.57
N THR A 545 23.40 8.66 1.45
CA THR A 545 23.27 8.32 2.87
C THR A 545 22.33 7.13 3.03
N ARG A 546 22.83 6.06 3.67
CA ARG A 546 22.02 4.93 4.11
C ARG A 546 21.65 5.16 5.56
N LEU A 547 20.36 5.27 5.84
CA LEU A 547 19.92 5.42 7.21
C LEU A 547 20.01 4.06 7.89
N GLU A 548 20.69 4.03 9.03
CA GLU A 548 20.72 2.82 9.84
C GLU A 548 19.30 2.45 10.27
N LEU A 549 19.03 1.15 10.29
CA LEU A 549 17.78 0.65 10.85
C LEU A 549 17.70 1.05 12.32
N LYS A 550 16.56 1.59 12.72
CA LYS A 550 16.28 1.89 14.13
C LYS A 550 16.34 0.60 14.95
N ASP A 551 16.75 0.68 16.21
CA ASP A 551 16.90 -0.51 17.07
C ASP A 551 15.59 -1.30 17.21
N SER A 552 14.46 -0.59 17.22
CA SER A 552 13.12 -1.16 17.17
C SER A 552 12.91 -2.07 15.96
N VAL A 553 13.43 -1.68 14.79
CA VAL A 553 13.37 -2.45 13.54
C VAL A 553 14.38 -3.60 13.57
N LYS A 554 15.63 -3.35 14.01
CA LYS A 554 16.68 -4.37 14.12
C LYS A 554 16.20 -5.56 14.97
N ALA A 555 15.62 -5.30 16.13
CA ALA A 555 15.08 -6.34 17.01
C ALA A 555 13.99 -7.19 16.34
N VAL A 556 13.13 -6.58 15.51
CA VAL A 556 12.09 -7.30 14.76
C VAL A 556 12.72 -8.19 13.68
N VAL A 557 13.74 -7.71 12.97
CA VAL A 557 14.48 -8.48 11.97
C VAL A 557 15.19 -9.67 12.62
N GLU A 558 15.87 -9.46 13.74
CA GLU A 558 16.55 -10.53 14.49
C GLU A 558 15.54 -11.60 14.98
N ARG A 559 14.36 -11.17 15.47
CA ARG A 559 13.28 -12.08 15.86
C ARG A 559 12.79 -12.90 14.68
N TRP A 560 12.64 -12.28 13.51
CA TRP A 560 12.23 -12.95 12.27
C TRP A 560 13.27 -13.96 11.77
N GLU A 561 14.54 -13.57 11.72
CA GLU A 561 15.64 -14.45 11.30
C GLU A 561 15.78 -15.65 12.22
N SER A 562 15.69 -15.42 13.53
CA SER A 562 15.72 -16.50 14.54
C SER A 562 14.55 -17.46 14.38
N ALA A 563 13.34 -16.94 14.16
CA ALA A 563 12.14 -17.77 13.96
C ALA A 563 12.14 -18.50 12.61
N LYS A 564 12.82 -17.97 11.57
CA LYS A 564 13.02 -18.66 10.27
C LYS A 564 14.03 -19.81 10.35
N ALA A 565 14.98 -19.73 11.28
CA ALA A 565 16.04 -20.72 11.46
C ALA A 565 15.62 -21.91 12.34
N ALA A 566 14.63 -21.70 13.22
CA ALA A 566 14.00 -22.74 14.04
C ALA A 566 12.99 -23.57 13.23
#